data_AF-A0A7S1KVS0-F1
#
_entry.id   AF-A0A7S1KVS0-F1
#
_cell.length_a   1.000
_cell.length_b   1.000
_cell.length_c   1.000
_cell.angle_alpha   90.00
_cell.angle_beta   90.00
_cell.angle_gamma   90.00
#
_symmetry.space_group_name_H-M   'P 1'
#
loop_
_entity.id
_entity.type
_entity.pdbx_description
1 polymer ?
#
loop_
_entity_poly.entity_id
_entity_poly.type
_entity_poly.pdbx_seq_one_letter_code
_entity_poly.pdbx_strand_id
1 'polypeptide(L)'
;QFGGVDQRKIFMFARENLPRIGYKKRSYLMNPLIPALSKDGKMSSSDASSKIDLLDSDQEIQRKLKKAYSIDGQPEDNGILAILQHILFPMLEMEQRTFFMERPQKYGGNLTFSTYEALEQAFIQQEIVSSDLKENVAREIVSLIAPVRSEIEQNI
;
A
#
# COMPACT_ATOMS: atom_id res chain seq x y z
N GLN A 1 -15.64 16.75 1.88
CA GLN A 1 -15.76 15.53 1.06
C GLN A 1 -14.37 14.94 0.94
N PHE A 2 -14.29 13.62 1.10
CA PHE A 2 -13.05 12.86 0.98
C PHE A 2 -13.17 11.91 -0.22
N GLY A 3 -12.07 11.67 -0.93
CA GLY A 3 -12.00 10.70 -2.03
C GLY A 3 -10.67 10.77 -2.76
N GLY A 4 -10.43 9.86 -3.69
CA GLY A 4 -9.18 9.82 -4.45
C GLY A 4 -8.98 11.02 -5.37
N VAL A 5 -7.73 11.26 -5.77
CA VAL A 5 -7.37 12.31 -6.74
C VAL A 5 -8.03 12.14 -8.11
N ASP A 6 -8.44 10.93 -8.48
CA ASP A 6 -9.24 10.61 -9.66
C ASP A 6 -10.62 11.28 -9.64
N GLN A 7 -11.19 11.50 -8.46
CA GLN A 7 -12.50 12.14 -8.27
C GLN A 7 -12.45 13.67 -8.38
N ARG A 8 -11.27 14.26 -8.63
CA ARG A 8 -11.07 15.72 -8.69
C ARG A 8 -12.06 16.42 -9.61
N LYS A 9 -12.35 15.85 -10.79
CA LYS A 9 -13.28 16.47 -11.75
C LYS A 9 -14.69 16.59 -11.18
N ILE A 10 -15.17 15.56 -10.50
CA ILE A 10 -16.48 15.56 -9.83
C ILE A 10 -16.48 16.58 -8.68
N PHE A 11 -15.39 16.66 -7.92
CA PHE A 11 -15.26 17.66 -6.86
C PHE A 11 -15.27 19.09 -7.38
N MET A 12 -14.63 19.38 -8.51
CA MET A 12 -14.67 20.71 -9.14
C MET A 12 -16.07 21.04 -9.67
N PHE A 13 -16.74 20.08 -10.31
CA PHE A 13 -18.13 20.24 -10.73
C PHE A 13 -19.05 20.57 -9.54
N ALA A 14 -18.94 19.82 -8.45
CA ALA A 14 -19.72 20.08 -7.24
C ALA A 14 -19.39 21.46 -6.63
N ARG A 15 -18.11 21.85 -6.64
CA ARG A 15 -17.66 23.14 -6.12
C ARG A 15 -18.30 24.32 -6.85
N GLU A 16 -18.45 24.20 -8.17
CA GLU A 16 -19.03 25.24 -9.02
C GLU A 16 -20.55 25.29 -8.95
N ASN A 17 -21.20 24.12 -8.85
CA ASN A 17 -22.66 24.03 -9.00
C ASN A 17 -23.42 24.02 -7.67
N LEU A 18 -22.85 23.53 -6.56
CA LEU A 18 -23.53 23.53 -5.26
C LEU A 18 -24.01 24.94 -4.83
N PRO A 19 -23.21 26.02 -4.97
CA PRO A 19 -23.69 27.37 -4.64
C PRO A 19 -24.86 27.85 -5.51
N ARG A 20 -24.94 27.40 -6.77
CA ARG A 20 -26.01 27.79 -7.71
C ARG A 20 -27.37 27.23 -7.33
N ILE A 21 -27.39 26.12 -6.59
CA ILE A 21 -28.61 25.46 -6.09
C ILE A 21 -28.80 25.67 -4.58
N GLY A 22 -28.19 26.71 -4.01
CA GLY A 22 -28.42 27.13 -2.61
C GLY A 22 -27.62 26.37 -1.55
N TYR A 23 -26.72 25.46 -1.93
CA TYR A 23 -25.87 24.73 -0.98
C TYR A 23 -24.54 25.45 -0.73
N LYS A 24 -24.01 25.32 0.49
CA LYS A 24 -22.67 25.83 0.82
C LYS A 24 -21.59 25.08 0.05
N LYS A 25 -20.54 25.81 -0.33
CA LYS A 25 -19.31 25.24 -0.88
C LYS A 25 -18.67 24.29 0.14
N ARG A 26 -18.21 23.13 -0.33
CA ARG A 26 -17.59 22.10 0.51
C ARG A 26 -16.06 22.23 0.48
N SER A 27 -15.40 21.81 1.55
CA SER A 27 -13.98 21.48 1.53
C SER A 27 -13.77 20.09 0.94
N TYR A 28 -12.69 19.92 0.19
CA TYR A 28 -12.34 18.66 -0.48
C TYR A 28 -10.95 18.23 -0.02
N LEU A 29 -10.86 17.02 0.52
CA LEU A 29 -9.61 16.36 0.90
C LEU A 29 -9.42 15.18 -0.05
N MET A 30 -8.25 15.10 -0.69
CA MET A 30 -7.97 14.05 -1.67
C MET A 30 -6.76 13.21 -1.27
N ASN A 31 -6.91 11.89 -1.28
CA ASN A 31 -5.80 10.96 -1.07
C ASN A 31 -5.13 10.57 -2.39
N PRO A 32 -3.80 10.29 -2.39
CA PRO A 32 -3.13 9.70 -3.53
C PRO A 32 -3.73 8.32 -3.85
N LEU A 33 -3.57 7.91 -5.11
CA LEU A 33 -3.93 6.56 -5.53
C LEU A 33 -2.76 5.64 -5.28
N ILE A 34 -3.03 4.47 -4.69
CA ILE A 34 -2.03 3.43 -4.55
C ILE A 34 -1.95 2.69 -5.90
N PRO A 35 -0.77 2.63 -6.54
CA PRO A 35 -0.58 1.92 -7.78
C PRO A 35 -0.82 0.42 -7.60
N ALA A 36 -1.18 -0.25 -8.68
CA ALA A 36 -1.34 -1.71 -8.68
C ALA A 36 -0.01 -2.43 -8.45
N LEU A 37 -0.11 -3.72 -8.10
CA LEU A 37 1.05 -4.60 -8.03
C LEU A 37 1.60 -4.99 -9.41
N SER A 38 0.90 -4.64 -10.50
CA SER A 38 1.33 -4.92 -11.87
C SER A 38 2.27 -3.84 -12.40
N LYS A 39 3.08 -4.20 -13.42
CA LYS A 39 4.05 -3.30 -14.04
C LYS A 39 3.44 -2.00 -14.60
N ASP A 40 2.21 -2.09 -15.09
CA ASP A 40 1.55 -0.95 -15.73
C ASP A 40 0.96 0.05 -14.72
N GLY A 41 1.11 -0.20 -13.41
CA GLY A 41 0.59 0.63 -12.31
C GLY A 41 -0.95 0.72 -12.25
N LYS A 42 -1.65 0.16 -13.24
CA LYS A 42 -3.10 0.19 -13.37
C LYS A 42 -3.74 -0.94 -12.59
N MET A 43 -4.64 -0.57 -11.68
CA MET A 43 -5.48 -1.52 -10.98
C MET A 43 -6.51 -2.05 -11.98
N SER A 44 -6.36 -3.32 -12.37
CA SER A 44 -7.23 -3.96 -13.36
C SER A 44 -8.13 -4.96 -12.65
N SER A 45 -9.44 -4.72 -12.67
CA SER A 45 -10.43 -5.70 -12.16
C SER A 45 -10.34 -7.05 -12.88
N SER A 46 -9.78 -7.07 -14.09
CA SER A 46 -9.57 -8.28 -14.90
C SER A 46 -8.35 -9.10 -14.47
N ASP A 47 -7.38 -8.47 -13.79
CA ASP A 47 -6.22 -9.17 -13.25
C ASP A 47 -6.29 -9.22 -11.73
N ALA A 48 -6.78 -10.36 -11.21
CA ALA A 48 -6.88 -10.62 -9.78
C ALA A 48 -5.52 -10.53 -9.05
N SER A 49 -4.40 -10.64 -9.76
CA SER A 49 -3.06 -10.50 -9.17
C SER A 49 -2.55 -9.06 -9.07
N SER A 50 -3.27 -8.11 -9.67
CA SER A 50 -2.91 -6.69 -9.65
C SER A 50 -3.29 -5.96 -8.35
N LYS A 51 -4.10 -6.59 -7.48
CA LYS A 51 -4.59 -6.03 -6.21
C LYS A 51 -4.58 -7.05 -5.07
N ILE A 52 -4.46 -6.55 -3.85
CA ILE A 52 -4.73 -7.33 -2.62
C ILE A 52 -6.16 -7.00 -2.18
N ASP A 53 -6.95 -8.03 -1.91
CA ASP A 53 -8.32 -7.94 -1.42
C ASP A 53 -8.37 -8.24 0.09
N LEU A 54 -9.39 -7.69 0.78
CA LEU A 54 -9.54 -7.89 2.23
C LEU A 54 -9.85 -9.33 2.60
N LEU A 55 -10.36 -10.11 1.64
CA LEU A 55 -10.70 -11.52 1.81
C LEU A 55 -9.64 -12.47 1.25
N ASP A 56 -8.53 -11.95 0.70
CA ASP A 56 -7.45 -12.81 0.23
C ASP A 56 -6.91 -13.65 1.39
N SER A 57 -6.71 -14.94 1.15
CA SER A 57 -5.99 -15.81 2.08
C SER A 57 -4.52 -15.42 2.21
N ASP A 58 -3.85 -15.88 3.28
CA ASP A 58 -2.42 -15.62 3.49
C ASP A 58 -1.58 -16.07 2.30
N GLN A 59 -1.91 -17.23 1.73
CA GLN A 59 -1.23 -17.78 0.57
C GLN A 59 -1.44 -16.92 -0.67
N GLU A 60 -2.64 -16.34 -0.84
CA GLU A 60 -2.92 -15.44 -1.95
C GLU A 60 -2.16 -14.13 -1.83
N ILE A 61 -2.13 -13.52 -0.64
CA ILE A 61 -1.36 -12.29 -0.37
C ILE A 61 0.12 -12.53 -0.68
N GLN A 62 0.71 -13.61 -0.14
CA GLN A 62 2.10 -13.97 -0.41
C GLN A 62 2.36 -14.20 -1.90
N ARG A 63 1.47 -14.94 -2.59
CA ARG A 63 1.60 -15.20 -4.03
C ARG A 63 1.52 -13.92 -4.86
N LYS A 64 0.60 -13.01 -4.53
CA LYS A 64 0.41 -11.74 -5.24
C LYS A 64 1.61 -10.83 -5.07
N LEU A 65 2.09 -10.64 -3.84
CA LEU A 65 3.29 -9.83 -3.57
C LEU A 65 4.56 -10.43 -4.18
N LYS A 66 4.72 -11.75 -4.14
CA LYS A 66 5.85 -12.42 -4.81
C LYS A 66 5.90 -12.07 -6.31
N LYS A 67 4.74 -12.04 -6.97
CA LYS A 67 4.59 -11.69 -8.39
C LYS A 67 4.58 -10.19 -8.68
N ALA A 68 4.43 -9.35 -7.66
CA ALA A 68 4.32 -7.91 -7.84
C ALA A 68 5.56 -7.36 -8.57
N TYR A 69 5.34 -6.37 -9.42
CA TYR A 69 6.40 -5.67 -10.12
C TYR A 69 7.19 -4.81 -9.13
N SER A 70 8.51 -5.00 -9.12
CA SER A 70 9.43 -4.20 -8.33
C SER A 70 10.85 -4.48 -8.83
N ILE A 71 11.54 -3.41 -9.24
CA ILE A 71 12.92 -3.44 -9.73
C ILE A 71 13.81 -2.82 -8.64
N ASP A 72 14.90 -3.50 -8.29
CA ASP A 72 15.84 -3.04 -7.27
C ASP A 72 16.42 -1.67 -7.63
N GLY A 73 16.44 -0.76 -6.66
CA GLY A 73 16.91 0.61 -6.86
C GLY A 73 15.94 1.56 -7.57
N GLN A 74 14.77 1.08 -8.01
CA GLN A 74 13.75 1.91 -8.69
C GLN A 74 12.49 2.06 -7.83
N PRO A 75 12.33 3.19 -7.12
CA PRO A 75 11.16 3.43 -6.30
C PRO A 75 9.91 3.81 -7.09
N GLU A 76 10.07 4.33 -8.31
CA GLU A 76 8.98 4.82 -9.14
C GLU A 76 8.04 3.69 -9.59
N ASP A 77 6.73 3.98 -9.59
CA ASP A 77 5.66 3.04 -9.99
C ASP A 77 5.69 1.69 -9.24
N ASN A 78 6.27 1.66 -8.04
CA ASN A 78 6.39 0.45 -7.23
C ASN A 78 5.22 0.32 -6.24
N GLY A 79 4.28 -0.58 -6.56
CA GLY A 79 3.12 -0.88 -5.71
C GLY A 79 3.47 -1.32 -4.29
N ILE A 80 4.61 -1.99 -4.09
CA ILE A 80 5.03 -2.45 -2.76
C ILE A 80 5.48 -1.27 -1.91
N LEU A 81 6.29 -0.37 -2.46
CA LEU A 81 6.75 0.82 -1.74
C LEU A 81 5.60 1.78 -1.46
N ALA A 82 4.64 1.92 -2.37
CA ALA A 82 3.44 2.71 -2.11
C ALA A 82 2.57 2.13 -0.97
N ILE A 83 2.45 0.81 -0.86
CA ILE A 83 1.79 0.16 0.27
C ILE A 83 2.55 0.45 1.57
N LEU A 84 3.89 0.35 1.56
CA LEU A 84 4.71 0.70 2.71
C LEU A 84 4.45 2.15 3.14
N GLN A 85 4.58 3.10 2.22
CA GLN A 85 4.46 4.53 2.50
C GLN A 85 3.08 4.94 3.01
N HIS A 86 2.01 4.44 2.38
CA HIS A 86 0.66 4.94 2.61
C HIS A 86 -0.19 4.08 3.53
N ILE A 87 0.21 2.84 3.81
CA ILE A 87 -0.53 1.91 4.66
C ILE A 87 0.31 1.45 5.84
N LEU A 88 1.42 0.76 5.60
CA LEU A 88 2.14 0.08 6.67
C LEU A 88 2.87 1.06 7.61
N PHE A 89 3.60 2.05 7.09
CA PHE A 89 4.29 3.02 7.96
C PHE A 89 3.33 3.87 8.79
N PRO A 90 2.22 4.42 8.23
CA PRO A 90 1.22 5.09 9.04
C PRO A 90 0.63 4.21 10.15
N MET A 91 0.37 2.93 9.85
CA MET A 91 -0.13 1.97 10.83
C MET A 91 0.91 1.66 11.92
N LEU A 92 2.16 1.41 11.54
CA LEU A 92 3.26 1.16 12.47
C LEU A 92 3.53 2.36 13.38
N GLU A 93 3.43 3.59 12.86
CA GLU A 93 3.56 4.82 13.65
C GLU A 93 2.44 4.91 14.71
N MET A 94 1.19 4.60 14.32
CA MET A 94 0.06 4.54 15.27
C MET A 94 0.27 3.49 16.36
N GLU A 95 0.93 2.38 16.03
CA GLU A 95 1.27 1.30 16.97
C GLU A 95 2.58 1.55 17.75
N GLN A 96 3.29 2.65 17.48
CA GLN A 96 4.63 2.94 18.03
C GLN A 96 5.63 1.78 17.76
N ARG A 97 5.51 1.16 16.60
CA ARG A 97 6.35 0.06 16.12
C ARG A 97 7.25 0.52 14.98
N THR A 98 8.30 -0.25 14.75
CA THR A 98 9.20 -0.10 13.60
C THR A 98 8.97 -1.23 12.60
N PHE A 99 9.20 -0.98 11.32
CA PHE A 99 9.13 -2.03 10.31
C PHE A 99 10.34 -2.97 10.47
N PHE A 100 10.08 -4.23 10.80
CA PHE A 100 11.11 -5.25 10.98
C PHE A 100 11.22 -6.13 9.74
N MET A 101 12.43 -6.23 9.19
CA MET A 101 12.75 -7.05 8.04
C MET A 101 13.63 -8.21 8.47
N GLU A 102 13.07 -9.41 8.45
CA GLU A 102 13.82 -10.64 8.68
C GLU A 102 14.53 -11.04 7.38
N ARG A 103 15.85 -11.24 7.46
CA ARG A 103 16.64 -11.74 6.34
C ARG A 103 17.81 -12.61 6.82
N PRO A 104 18.19 -13.67 6.08
CA PRO A 104 19.33 -14.52 6.43
C PRO A 104 20.63 -13.72 6.64
N GLN A 105 21.49 -14.18 7.56
CA GLN A 105 22.78 -13.54 7.85
C GLN A 105 23.65 -13.33 6.60
N LYS A 106 23.60 -14.28 5.66
CA LYS A 106 24.32 -14.23 4.37
C LYS A 106 23.89 -13.08 3.45
N TYR A 107 22.75 -12.45 3.70
CA TYR A 107 22.23 -11.30 2.96
C TYR A 107 22.22 -10.02 3.82
N GLY A 108 23.01 -9.98 4.89
CA GLY A 108 23.19 -8.81 5.74
C GLY A 108 22.37 -8.79 7.02
N GLY A 109 21.65 -9.88 7.35
CA GLY A 109 20.97 -10.07 8.65
C GLY A 109 19.80 -9.13 8.91
N ASN A 110 19.01 -9.38 9.94
CA ASN A 110 17.77 -8.63 10.19
C ASN A 110 17.97 -7.11 10.23
N LEU A 111 17.04 -6.36 9.64
CA LEU A 111 17.04 -4.90 9.60
C LEU A 111 15.76 -4.35 10.23
N THR A 112 15.84 -3.12 10.73
CA THR A 112 14.71 -2.41 11.29
C THR A 112 14.68 -0.98 10.77
N PHE A 113 13.52 -0.53 10.31
CA PHE A 113 13.31 0.83 9.80
C PHE A 113 12.27 1.57 10.64
N SER A 114 12.65 2.73 11.17
CA SER A 114 11.74 3.60 11.94
C SER A 114 10.90 4.51 11.06
N THR A 115 11.34 4.80 9.83
CA THR A 115 10.63 5.68 8.89
C THR A 115 10.66 5.12 7.47
N TYR A 116 9.67 5.50 6.66
CA TYR A 116 9.60 5.09 5.26
C TYR A 116 10.79 5.60 4.47
N GLU A 117 11.23 6.82 4.75
CA GLU A 117 12.35 7.46 4.05
C GLU A 117 13.65 6.66 4.23
N ALA A 118 13.89 6.14 5.44
CA ALA A 118 15.07 5.30 5.69
C ALA A 118 15.02 3.99 4.88
N LEU A 119 13.84 3.38 4.77
CA LEU A 119 13.64 2.17 3.98
C LEU A 119 13.78 2.44 2.49
N GLU A 120 13.17 3.51 1.98
CA GLU A 120 13.24 3.88 0.56
C GLU A 120 14.69 4.17 0.16
N GLN A 121 15.46 4.89 0.98
CA GLN A 121 16.88 5.12 0.72
C GLN A 121 17.69 3.82 0.68
N ALA A 122 17.46 2.89 1.61
CA ALA A 122 18.12 1.58 1.59
C ALA A 122 17.75 0.78 0.32
N PHE A 123 16.51 0.91 -0.17
CA PHE A 123 16.07 0.28 -1.42
C PHE A 123 16.73 0.90 -2.65
N ILE A 124 16.82 2.24 -2.72
CA ILE A 124 17.49 2.99 -3.80
C ILE A 124 18.97 2.63 -3.85
N GLN A 125 19.62 2.54 -2.69
CA GLN A 125 21.03 2.18 -2.55
C GLN A 125 21.30 0.68 -2.74
N GLN A 126 20.25 -0.12 -2.98
CA GLN A 126 20.30 -1.57 -3.16
C GLN A 126 20.89 -2.32 -1.96
N GLU A 127 20.78 -1.75 -0.76
CA GLU A 127 21.12 -2.42 0.51
C GLU A 127 20.07 -3.47 0.91
N ILE A 128 18.85 -3.28 0.41
CA ILE A 128 17.75 -4.24 0.46
C ILE A 128 17.26 -4.53 -0.96
N VAL A 129 16.87 -5.78 -1.20
CA VAL A 129 16.38 -6.25 -2.49
C VAL A 129 14.88 -6.49 -2.47
N SER A 130 14.27 -6.44 -3.65
CA SER A 130 12.83 -6.62 -3.89
C SER A 130 12.29 -7.93 -3.34
N SER A 131 13.07 -9.02 -3.38
CA SER A 131 12.65 -10.32 -2.81
C SER A 131 12.41 -10.25 -1.31
N ASP A 132 13.32 -9.61 -0.58
CA ASP A 132 13.28 -9.51 0.88
C ASP A 132 12.14 -8.58 1.30
N LEU A 133 11.96 -7.48 0.55
CA LEU A 133 10.88 -6.54 0.76
C LEU A 133 9.51 -7.20 0.58
N LYS A 134 9.32 -7.98 -0.50
CA LYS A 134 8.06 -8.67 -0.81
C LYS A 134 7.63 -9.61 0.31
N GLU A 135 8.56 -10.39 0.85
CA GLU A 135 8.27 -11.36 1.90
C GLU A 135 7.88 -10.68 3.22
N ASN A 136 8.63 -9.67 3.62
CA ASN A 136 8.37 -8.94 4.86
C ASN A 136 7.10 -8.08 4.78
N VAL A 137 6.84 -7.45 3.63
CA VAL A 137 5.57 -6.73 3.38
C VAL A 137 4.38 -7.70 3.40
N ALA A 138 4.52 -8.90 2.84
CA ALA A 138 3.44 -9.89 2.88
C ALA A 138 3.07 -10.29 4.30
N ARG A 139 4.07 -10.45 5.17
CA ARG A 139 3.88 -10.77 6.58
C ARG A 139 3.09 -9.69 7.31
N GLU A 140 3.47 -8.43 7.14
CA GLU A 140 2.77 -7.30 7.77
C GLU A 140 1.34 -7.13 7.23
N ILE A 141 1.13 -7.27 5.92
CA ILE A 141 -0.23 -7.22 5.34
C ILE A 141 -1.11 -8.36 5.84
N VAL A 142 -0.58 -9.58 5.95
CA VAL A 142 -1.31 -10.71 6.53
C VAL A 142 -1.73 -10.40 7.96
N SER A 143 -0.82 -9.86 8.78
CA SER A 143 -1.14 -9.45 10.15
C SER A 143 -2.21 -8.35 10.20
N LEU A 144 -2.15 -7.39 9.28
CA LEU A 144 -3.10 -6.28 9.18
C LEU A 144 -4.51 -6.75 8.80
N ILE A 145 -4.63 -7.70 7.86
CA ILE A 145 -5.91 -8.17 7.31
C ILE A 145 -6.53 -9.29 8.15
N ALA A 146 -5.71 -10.08 8.88
CA ALA A 146 -6.17 -11.17 9.73
C ALA A 146 -7.41 -10.85 10.60
N PRO A 147 -7.43 -9.76 11.40
CA PRO A 147 -8.59 -9.45 12.24
C PRO A 147 -9.86 -9.17 11.42
N VAL A 148 -9.73 -8.56 10.24
CA VAL A 148 -10.86 -8.28 9.34
C VAL A 148 -11.46 -9.58 8.81
N ARG A 149 -10.62 -10.53 8.37
CA ARG A 149 -11.11 -11.84 7.90
C ARG A 149 -11.78 -12.64 9.00
N SER A 150 -11.18 -12.67 10.19
CA SER A 150 -11.77 -13.39 11.33
C SER A 150 -13.14 -12.82 11.71
N GLU A 151 -13.30 -11.49 11.71
CA GLU A 151 -14.60 -10.86 11.98
C GLU A 151 -15.63 -11.21 10.91
N ILE A 152 -15.24 -11.22 9.64
CA ILE A 152 -16.12 -11.54 8.51
C ILE A 152 -16.55 -13.01 8.54
N GLU A 153 -15.63 -13.93 8.83
CA GLU A 153 -15.93 -15.38 8.94
C GLU A 153 -16.85 -15.70 10.13
N GLN A 154 -16.80 -14.91 11.20
CA GLN A 154 -17.64 -15.13 12.39
C GLN A 154 -19.05 -14.52 12.27
N ASN A 155 -19.23 -13.54 11.38
CA ASN A 155 -20.47 -12.78 11.25
C ASN A 155 -21.17 -12.93 9.88
N ILE A 156 -20.72 -13.86 9.04
CA ILE A 156 -21.38 -14.31 7.80
C ILE A 156 -21.83 -15.75 7.99
#